data_AF-A0A517PJT0-F1
#
_entry.id   AF-A0A517PJT0-F1
#
_cell.length_a   1.000
_cell.length_b   1.000
_cell.length_c   1.000
_cell.angle_alpha   90.00
_cell.angle_beta   90.00
_cell.angle_gamma   90.00
#
_symmetry.space_group_name_H-M   'P 1'
#
loop_
_entity.id
_entity.type
_entity.pdbx_description
1 polymer ?
#
loop_
_entity_poly.entity_id
_entity_poly.type
_entity_poly.pdbx_seq_one_letter_code
_entity_poly.pdbx_strand_id
1 'polypeptide(L)'
;MQNRTAPQVAIFIETSKTFGREILQGISSYSRTHGPWSVYIDEWGPETSLPDWLNGWEGDGIIARVRSRQMAERLSAANVPVVDTLQQISDLGLPGVYSDDTALARIAFEHLQDRHLRNFAYVGVERASWSLRRQQAFAEQAAQLGASCEIYSPLSRRRFVESWNGGQEDLGDWLESLPKPVGLMAAHDLRALCVLDACRRRNIAVPEQVAVVGVDDDDVFCEAVDPPLTSIAHQAKAVGYQAAALLDRLMKGEQTADSTILVPPRLLIPRRSTDTIAVDDPAIAAALEFIRHNACAKISVSLIARHVNLARRSLERRFTRLVGKTPHQIIAEERLRRARQLLIDTDFTLEQIAAMSGFSSAAYLSVIIKQHENCTPTEFRLKSQH
;
A
#
# COMPACT_ATOMS: atom_id res chain seq x y z
N MET A 1 27.38 -26.27 30.47
CA MET A 1 26.10 -25.57 30.24
C MET A 1 26.03 -24.39 31.19
N GLN A 2 26.22 -23.16 30.69
CA GLN A 2 26.03 -21.97 31.52
C GLN A 2 24.55 -21.90 31.92
N ASN A 3 24.31 -21.70 33.22
CA ASN A 3 22.99 -21.63 33.83
C ASN A 3 22.34 -20.27 33.47
N ARG A 4 21.93 -20.10 32.21
CA ARG A 4 21.32 -18.85 31.72
C ARG A 4 19.82 -18.84 32.02
N THR A 5 19.34 -17.73 32.58
CA THR A 5 17.94 -17.54 33.00
C THR A 5 16.98 -17.20 31.86
N ALA A 6 17.51 -16.82 30.68
CA ALA A 6 16.75 -16.38 29.51
C ALA A 6 17.48 -16.75 28.22
N PRO A 7 16.76 -17.23 27.18
CA PRO A 7 17.33 -17.44 25.85
C PRO A 7 17.91 -16.16 25.26
N GLN A 8 19.11 -16.23 24.68
CA GLN A 8 19.77 -15.15 23.95
C GLN A 8 19.43 -15.23 22.46
N VAL A 9 18.68 -14.24 21.97
CA VAL A 9 18.20 -14.20 20.58
C VAL A 9 18.75 -12.98 19.86
N ALA A 10 19.36 -13.19 18.70
CA ALA A 10 19.81 -12.11 17.83
C ALA A 10 18.76 -11.82 16.75
N ILE A 11 18.40 -10.55 16.58
CA ILE A 11 17.40 -10.13 15.61
C ILE A 11 18.04 -9.21 14.56
N PHE A 12 17.99 -9.65 13.32
CA PHE A 12 18.54 -8.96 12.15
C PHE A 12 17.40 -8.57 11.20
N ILE A 13 16.68 -7.49 11.55
CA ILE A 13 15.50 -6.99 10.83
C ILE A 13 15.67 -5.50 10.55
N GLU A 14 15.34 -5.07 9.32
CA GLU A 14 15.42 -3.67 8.89
C GLU A 14 14.51 -2.79 9.76
N THR A 15 15.06 -1.76 10.43
CA THR A 15 14.31 -0.83 11.29
C THR A 15 13.89 0.45 10.57
N SER A 16 14.42 0.68 9.38
CA SER A 16 14.20 1.90 8.60
C SER A 16 12.74 2.03 8.07
N LYS A 17 12.01 0.92 7.96
CA LYS A 17 10.64 0.87 7.43
C LYS A 17 9.62 0.43 8.48
N THR A 18 8.39 0.92 8.35
CA THR A 18 7.26 0.58 9.21
C THR A 18 7.07 -0.94 9.30
N PHE A 19 7.07 -1.63 8.15
CA PHE A 19 6.96 -3.09 8.08
C PHE A 19 7.94 -3.83 8.98
N GLY A 20 9.23 -3.47 8.96
CA GLY A 20 10.24 -4.15 9.79
C GLY A 20 10.09 -3.83 11.28
N ARG A 21 9.74 -2.59 11.63
CA ARG A 21 9.41 -2.22 13.02
C ARG A 21 8.19 -2.97 13.56
N GLU A 22 7.20 -3.21 12.72
CA GLU A 22 6.04 -4.03 13.10
C GLU A 22 6.40 -5.50 13.34
N ILE A 23 7.33 -6.08 12.56
CA ILE A 23 7.86 -7.43 12.86
C ILE A 23 8.52 -7.44 14.25
N LEU A 24 9.34 -6.43 14.57
CA LEU A 24 9.97 -6.31 15.89
C LEU A 24 8.94 -6.21 17.03
N GLN A 25 7.83 -5.50 16.81
CA GLN A 25 6.72 -5.42 17.77
C GLN A 25 6.05 -6.79 17.97
N GLY A 26 5.90 -7.57 16.90
CA GLY A 26 5.42 -8.96 16.95
C GLY A 26 6.32 -9.86 17.78
N ILE A 27 7.63 -9.84 17.51
CA ILE A 27 8.63 -10.62 18.25
C ILE A 27 8.64 -10.22 19.73
N SER A 28 8.62 -8.92 20.01
CA SER A 28 8.59 -8.39 21.38
C SER A 28 7.33 -8.83 22.13
N SER A 29 6.19 -8.90 21.44
CA SER A 29 4.92 -9.35 22.04
C SER A 29 4.95 -10.82 22.39
N TYR A 30 5.52 -11.67 21.53
CA TYR A 30 5.74 -13.08 21.84
C TYR A 30 6.69 -13.24 23.04
N SER A 31 7.87 -12.61 22.99
CA SER A 31 8.87 -12.68 24.05
C SER A 31 8.30 -12.29 25.41
N ARG A 32 7.55 -11.18 25.53
CA ARG A 32 6.92 -10.74 26.79
C ARG A 32 5.88 -11.71 27.37
N THR A 33 5.26 -12.54 26.53
CA THR A 33 4.16 -13.42 26.94
C THR A 33 4.62 -14.85 27.21
N HIS A 34 5.77 -15.26 26.66
CA HIS A 34 6.28 -16.63 26.74
C HIS A 34 7.66 -16.72 27.42
N GLY A 35 8.25 -15.58 27.82
CA GLY A 35 9.48 -15.53 28.61
C GLY A 35 9.84 -14.11 29.07
N PRO A 36 11.08 -13.92 29.50
CA PRO A 36 11.83 -12.87 28.81
C PRO A 36 12.96 -13.50 28.01
N TRP A 37 13.06 -13.15 26.73
CA TRP A 37 14.29 -13.36 25.96
C TRP A 37 15.26 -12.21 26.21
N SER A 38 16.56 -12.52 26.22
CA SER A 38 17.63 -11.53 26.12
C SER A 38 17.87 -11.26 24.63
N VAL A 39 17.44 -10.09 24.14
CA VAL A 39 17.39 -9.81 22.70
C VAL A 39 18.48 -8.82 22.28
N TYR A 40 19.22 -9.14 21.22
CA TYR A 40 20.03 -8.18 20.47
C TYR A 40 19.22 -7.60 19.31
N ILE A 41 19.09 -6.27 19.27
CA ILE A 41 18.50 -5.50 18.16
C ILE A 41 19.48 -4.36 17.86
N ASP A 42 19.75 -4.14 16.58
CA ASP A 42 20.59 -3.03 16.12
C ASP A 42 19.87 -2.23 15.04
N GLU A 43 20.36 -1.03 14.75
CA GLU A 43 19.89 -0.22 13.63
C GLU A 43 20.29 -0.90 12.32
N TRP A 44 19.33 -1.59 11.72
CA TRP A 44 19.56 -2.41 10.53
C TRP A 44 18.99 -1.75 9.28
N GLY A 45 19.87 -1.52 8.30
CA GLY A 45 19.54 -0.99 6.99
C GLY A 45 19.82 -2.00 5.86
N PRO A 46 19.43 -1.68 4.61
CA PRO A 46 19.60 -2.59 3.47
C PRO A 46 21.05 -3.00 3.18
N GLU A 47 22.02 -2.14 3.48
CA GLU A 47 23.44 -2.37 3.21
C GLU A 47 24.24 -2.83 4.45
N THR A 48 23.59 -2.91 5.62
CA THR A 48 24.25 -3.35 6.85
C THR A 48 24.69 -4.81 6.75
N SER A 49 25.92 -5.09 7.18
CA SER A 49 26.47 -6.44 7.27
C SER A 49 26.14 -7.09 8.62
N LEU A 50 26.20 -8.42 8.67
CA LEU A 50 26.16 -9.12 9.95
C LEU A 50 27.41 -8.76 10.76
N PRO A 51 27.26 -8.48 12.07
CA PRO A 51 28.38 -8.08 12.91
C PRO A 51 29.39 -9.22 13.08
N ASP A 52 30.66 -8.88 13.29
CA ASP A 52 31.75 -9.86 13.36
C ASP A 52 31.68 -10.73 14.62
N TRP A 53 31.11 -10.21 15.71
CA TRP A 53 30.93 -10.96 16.96
C TRP A 53 30.02 -12.18 16.80
N LEU A 54 29.20 -12.23 15.74
CA LEU A 54 28.37 -13.40 15.45
C LEU A 54 29.23 -14.66 15.23
N ASN A 55 30.46 -14.49 14.73
CA ASN A 55 31.41 -15.58 14.60
C ASN A 55 31.85 -16.04 16.00
N GLY A 56 31.46 -17.25 16.40
CA GLY A 56 31.73 -17.78 17.74
C GLY A 56 30.76 -17.30 18.82
N TRP A 57 29.64 -16.68 18.43
CA TRP A 57 28.58 -16.34 19.38
C TRP A 57 27.87 -17.61 19.88
N GLU A 58 27.89 -17.82 21.20
CA GLU A 58 27.17 -18.90 21.89
C GLU A 58 25.76 -18.44 22.32
N GLY A 59 24.93 -18.08 21.33
CA GLY A 59 23.52 -17.72 21.52
C GLY A 59 22.57 -18.92 21.48
N ASP A 60 21.27 -18.65 21.51
CA ASP A 60 20.22 -19.69 21.46
C ASP A 60 19.46 -19.68 20.13
N GLY A 61 19.31 -18.53 19.46
CA GLY A 61 18.57 -18.47 18.20
C GLY A 61 18.66 -17.14 17.45
N ILE A 62 18.30 -17.16 16.17
CA ILE A 62 18.36 -15.99 15.28
C ILE A 62 17.05 -15.82 14.52
N ILE A 63 16.55 -14.58 14.46
CA ILE A 63 15.50 -14.17 13.51
C ILE A 63 16.11 -13.16 12.55
N ALA A 64 16.01 -13.40 11.25
CA ALA A 64 16.66 -12.56 10.25
C ALA A 64 15.78 -12.29 9.04
N ARG A 65 16.12 -11.22 8.30
CA ARG A 65 15.70 -11.00 6.90
C ARG A 65 16.84 -11.42 5.99
N VAL A 66 16.85 -12.68 5.56
CA VAL A 66 18.00 -13.27 4.84
C VAL A 66 18.01 -12.80 3.38
N ARG A 67 18.99 -11.96 3.03
CA ARG A 67 19.05 -11.28 1.72
C ARG A 67 19.97 -11.93 0.70
N SER A 68 20.85 -12.83 1.11
CA SER A 68 21.84 -13.49 0.23
C SER A 68 22.24 -14.87 0.75
N ARG A 69 22.78 -15.74 -0.12
CA ARG A 69 23.35 -17.04 0.29
C ARG A 69 24.52 -16.87 1.25
N GLN A 70 25.39 -15.90 0.98
CA GLN A 70 26.51 -15.55 1.87
C GLN A 70 26.03 -15.18 3.28
N MET A 71 24.92 -14.44 3.39
CA MET A 71 24.34 -14.13 4.69
C MET A 71 23.80 -15.39 5.36
N ALA A 72 23.08 -16.24 4.62
CA ALA A 72 22.58 -17.52 5.13
C ALA A 72 23.72 -18.41 5.65
N GLU A 73 24.82 -18.54 4.90
CA GLU A 73 26.01 -19.30 5.30
C GLU A 73 26.62 -18.77 6.60
N ARG A 74 26.75 -17.44 6.72
CA ARG A 74 27.25 -16.80 7.96
C ARG A 74 26.32 -17.01 9.16
N LEU A 75 25.00 -16.97 8.95
CA LEU A 75 24.03 -17.26 10.02
C LEU A 75 24.11 -18.72 10.44
N SER A 76 24.18 -19.65 9.48
CA SER A 76 24.27 -21.09 9.75
C SER A 76 25.56 -21.47 10.48
N ALA A 77 26.66 -20.73 10.26
CA ALA A 77 27.93 -20.95 10.96
C ALA A 77 27.86 -20.69 12.48
N ALA A 78 26.82 -19.99 12.96
CA ALA A 78 26.58 -19.81 14.40
C ALA A 78 26.06 -21.08 15.10
N ASN A 79 25.69 -22.14 14.35
CA ASN A 79 25.19 -23.42 14.87
C ASN A 79 23.98 -23.30 15.83
N VAL A 80 23.15 -22.27 15.63
CA VAL A 80 21.88 -22.06 16.34
C VAL A 80 20.72 -22.05 15.35
N PRO A 81 19.47 -22.36 15.77
CA PRO A 81 18.32 -22.23 14.90
C PRO A 81 18.15 -20.82 14.31
N VAL A 82 17.80 -20.77 13.02
CA VAL A 82 17.58 -19.53 12.27
C VAL A 82 16.18 -19.54 11.66
N VAL A 83 15.44 -18.45 11.83
CA VAL A 83 14.14 -18.21 11.18
C VAL A 83 14.26 -17.03 10.23
N ASP A 84 13.98 -17.25 8.94
CA ASP A 84 13.90 -16.19 7.93
C ASP A 84 12.50 -15.55 7.91
N THR A 85 12.45 -14.25 7.61
CA THR A 85 11.21 -13.46 7.48
C THR A 85 11.08 -12.71 6.15
N LEU A 86 12.00 -12.94 5.21
CA LEU A 86 12.02 -12.27 3.90
C LEU A 86 11.74 -13.21 2.71
N GLN A 87 12.22 -14.45 2.75
CA GLN A 87 12.17 -15.40 1.63
C GLN A 87 12.73 -14.82 0.33
N GLN A 88 13.90 -14.18 0.40
CA GLN A 88 14.55 -13.64 -0.78
C GLN A 88 15.08 -14.76 -1.69
N ILE A 89 15.49 -15.89 -1.11
CA ILE A 89 16.05 -17.04 -1.81
C ILE A 89 15.24 -18.26 -1.37
N SER A 90 14.53 -18.89 -2.31
CA SER A 90 13.54 -19.94 -2.02
C SER A 90 14.16 -21.29 -1.63
N ASP A 91 15.40 -21.56 -2.02
CA ASP A 91 16.07 -22.86 -1.85
C ASP A 91 17.13 -22.87 -0.73
N LEU A 92 17.03 -21.97 0.26
CA LEU A 92 17.95 -21.95 1.41
C LEU A 92 17.71 -23.08 2.41
N GLY A 93 16.53 -23.71 2.40
CA GLY A 93 16.15 -24.73 3.38
C GLY A 93 15.98 -24.20 4.81
N LEU A 94 15.97 -22.88 5.01
CA LEU A 94 15.74 -22.27 6.31
C LEU A 94 14.24 -22.27 6.66
N PRO A 95 13.87 -22.59 7.91
CA PRO A 95 12.55 -22.29 8.42
C PRO A 95 12.24 -20.80 8.31
N GLY A 96 11.00 -20.45 8.05
CA GLY A 96 10.63 -19.05 7.93
C GLY A 96 9.15 -18.75 7.98
N VAL A 97 8.86 -17.48 8.23
CA VAL A 97 7.51 -16.93 8.30
C VAL A 97 7.43 -15.74 7.37
N TYR A 98 6.55 -15.81 6.37
CA TYR A 98 6.52 -14.86 5.27
C TYR A 98 5.13 -14.27 5.09
N SER A 99 5.05 -13.11 4.45
CA SER A 99 3.76 -12.62 3.96
C SER A 99 3.31 -13.44 2.75
N ASP A 100 2.01 -13.70 2.66
CA ASP A 100 1.41 -14.36 1.50
C ASP A 100 1.27 -13.37 0.33
N ASP A 101 2.34 -13.28 -0.47
CA ASP A 101 2.43 -12.45 -1.67
C ASP A 101 1.38 -12.79 -2.74
N THR A 102 0.96 -14.06 -2.81
CA THR A 102 -0.08 -14.52 -3.74
C THR A 102 -1.45 -14.04 -3.29
N ALA A 103 -1.77 -14.14 -2.00
CA ALA A 103 -3.01 -13.61 -1.45
C ALA A 103 -3.11 -12.08 -1.57
N LEU A 104 -1.99 -11.37 -1.38
CA LEU A 104 -1.90 -9.92 -1.61
C LEU A 104 -2.26 -9.54 -3.05
N ALA A 105 -1.63 -10.21 -4.02
CA ALA A 105 -1.91 -9.97 -5.44
C ALA A 105 -3.36 -10.29 -5.82
N ARG A 106 -3.91 -11.38 -5.28
CA ARG A 106 -5.30 -11.77 -5.51
C ARG A 106 -6.28 -10.69 -5.02
N ILE A 107 -6.12 -10.19 -3.79
CA ILE A 107 -7.01 -9.15 -3.25
C ILE A 107 -6.92 -7.85 -4.07
N ALA A 108 -5.72 -7.44 -4.49
CA ALA A 108 -5.56 -6.28 -5.37
C ALA A 108 -6.30 -6.47 -6.70
N PHE A 109 -6.18 -7.66 -7.28
CA PHE A 109 -6.80 -8.00 -8.56
C PHE A 109 -8.33 -8.03 -8.47
N GLU A 110 -8.88 -8.77 -7.51
CA GLU A 110 -10.34 -8.85 -7.26
C GLU A 110 -10.93 -7.45 -7.06
N HIS A 111 -10.25 -6.59 -6.29
CA HIS A 111 -10.68 -5.21 -6.07
C HIS A 111 -10.69 -4.38 -7.35
N LEU A 112 -9.67 -4.49 -8.21
CA LEU A 112 -9.63 -3.78 -9.49
C LEU A 112 -10.66 -4.35 -10.47
N GLN A 113 -10.89 -5.66 -10.45
CA GLN A 113 -11.90 -6.34 -11.25
C GLN A 113 -13.33 -5.90 -10.87
N ASP A 114 -13.63 -5.75 -9.58
CA ASP A 114 -14.92 -5.26 -9.06
C ASP A 114 -15.26 -3.85 -9.55
N ARG A 115 -14.27 -3.13 -10.08
CA ARG A 115 -14.42 -1.82 -10.72
C ARG A 115 -14.60 -1.91 -12.23
N HIS A 116 -14.82 -3.11 -12.75
CA HIS A 116 -14.97 -3.44 -14.17
C HIS A 116 -13.76 -3.08 -15.05
N LEU A 117 -12.57 -2.97 -14.46
CA LEU A 117 -11.33 -2.77 -15.22
C LEU A 117 -10.99 -4.05 -15.98
N ARG A 118 -10.53 -3.89 -17.23
CA ARG A 118 -10.20 -5.00 -18.14
C ARG A 118 -8.75 -5.03 -18.58
N ASN A 119 -8.06 -3.91 -18.45
CA ASN A 119 -6.62 -3.83 -18.66
C ASN A 119 -5.94 -3.82 -17.30
N PHE A 120 -4.88 -4.59 -17.15
CA PHE A 120 -4.14 -4.67 -15.90
C PHE A 120 -2.67 -4.33 -16.12
N ALA A 121 -2.05 -3.78 -15.08
CA ALA A 121 -0.63 -3.50 -15.09
C ALA A 121 -0.01 -3.72 -13.71
N TYR A 122 1.29 -4.04 -13.69
CA TYR A 122 2.05 -4.21 -12.46
C TYR A 122 3.33 -3.38 -12.49
N VAL A 123 3.59 -2.64 -11.41
CA VAL A 123 4.84 -1.86 -11.23
C VAL A 123 5.69 -2.49 -10.14
N GLY A 124 6.78 -3.12 -10.56
CA GLY A 124 7.60 -4.00 -9.73
C GLY A 124 8.80 -3.34 -9.03
N VAL A 125 9.48 -4.17 -8.23
CA VAL A 125 10.83 -3.92 -7.72
C VAL A 125 11.76 -4.99 -8.29
N GLU A 126 12.76 -4.56 -9.05
CA GLU A 126 13.76 -5.45 -9.62
C GLU A 126 14.53 -6.21 -8.52
N ARG A 127 14.82 -7.49 -8.76
CA ARG A 127 15.59 -8.37 -7.86
C ARG A 127 14.97 -8.59 -6.48
N ALA A 128 13.71 -8.24 -6.28
CA ALA A 128 12.97 -8.54 -5.06
C ALA A 128 12.05 -9.75 -5.29
N SER A 129 12.35 -10.89 -4.65
CA SER A 129 11.60 -12.14 -4.89
C SER A 129 10.13 -12.03 -4.48
N TRP A 130 9.83 -11.30 -3.40
CA TRP A 130 8.46 -10.99 -2.99
C TRP A 130 7.70 -10.16 -4.04
N SER A 131 8.37 -9.22 -4.73
CA SER A 131 7.75 -8.46 -5.82
C SER A 131 7.48 -9.34 -7.03
N LEU A 132 8.38 -10.28 -7.35
CA LEU A 132 8.17 -11.20 -8.46
C LEU A 132 7.00 -12.16 -8.19
N ARG A 133 6.86 -12.67 -6.96
CA ARG A 133 5.71 -13.50 -6.56
C ARG A 133 4.38 -12.76 -6.72
N ARG A 134 4.31 -11.49 -6.24
CA ARG A 134 3.12 -10.64 -6.44
C ARG A 134 2.82 -10.43 -7.93
N GLN A 135 3.85 -10.10 -8.71
CA GLN A 135 3.73 -9.91 -10.16
C GLN A 135 3.15 -11.14 -10.85
N GLN A 136 3.72 -12.32 -10.58
CA GLN A 136 3.29 -13.59 -11.17
C GLN A 136 1.84 -13.89 -10.80
N ALA A 137 1.50 -13.83 -9.50
CA ALA A 137 0.15 -14.07 -9.04
C ALA A 137 -0.86 -13.08 -9.65
N PHE A 138 -0.53 -11.78 -9.74
CA PHE A 138 -1.40 -10.77 -10.34
C PHE A 138 -1.61 -10.99 -11.85
N ALA A 139 -0.54 -11.32 -12.57
CA ALA A 139 -0.61 -11.62 -14.01
C ALA A 139 -1.37 -12.92 -14.31
N GLU A 140 -1.22 -13.94 -13.45
CA GLU A 140 -1.98 -15.19 -13.55
C GLU A 140 -3.48 -14.97 -13.39
N GLN A 141 -3.90 -14.11 -12.46
CA GLN A 141 -5.31 -13.73 -12.29
C GLN A 141 -5.85 -13.01 -13.54
N ALA A 142 -5.07 -12.09 -14.12
CA ALA A 142 -5.44 -11.43 -15.38
C ALA A 142 -5.61 -12.44 -16.52
N ALA A 143 -4.67 -13.37 -16.65
CA ALA A 143 -4.69 -14.40 -17.69
C ALA A 143 -5.91 -15.34 -17.56
N GLN A 144 -6.32 -15.69 -16.34
CA GLN A 144 -7.52 -16.50 -16.09
C GLN A 144 -8.81 -15.85 -16.60
N LEU A 145 -8.86 -14.51 -16.69
CA LEU A 145 -9.97 -13.76 -17.26
C LEU A 145 -9.79 -13.42 -18.75
N GLY A 146 -8.73 -13.90 -19.39
CA GLY A 146 -8.38 -13.54 -20.77
C GLY A 146 -7.94 -12.08 -20.93
N ALA A 147 -7.53 -11.41 -19.84
CA ALA A 147 -7.00 -10.06 -19.86
C ALA A 147 -5.46 -10.06 -19.93
N SER A 148 -4.88 -9.00 -20.51
CA SER A 148 -3.43 -8.78 -20.47
C SER A 148 -3.01 -8.07 -19.18
N CYS A 149 -1.77 -8.33 -18.75
CA CYS A 149 -1.12 -7.64 -17.66
C CYS A 149 0.23 -7.08 -18.12
N GLU A 150 0.32 -5.76 -18.26
CA GLU A 150 1.54 -5.07 -18.66
C GLU A 150 2.49 -4.90 -17.46
N ILE A 151 3.76 -5.23 -17.64
CA ILE A 151 4.73 -5.24 -16.54
C ILE A 151 5.77 -4.14 -16.73
N TYR A 152 5.89 -3.28 -15.73
CA TYR A 152 6.97 -2.32 -15.62
C TYR A 152 7.84 -2.65 -14.42
N SER A 153 9.07 -3.13 -14.68
CA SER A 153 10.08 -3.33 -13.64
C SER A 153 11.49 -2.80 -14.00
N PRO A 154 11.69 -1.60 -14.58
CA PRO A 154 13.02 -1.20 -15.05
C PRO A 154 13.93 -0.56 -13.98
N LEU A 155 13.46 -0.35 -12.74
CA LEU A 155 14.12 0.62 -11.85
C LEU A 155 14.51 -0.02 -10.52
N SER A 156 15.77 -0.45 -10.40
CA SER A 156 16.43 -0.48 -9.10
C SER A 156 16.29 0.89 -8.43
N ARG A 157 16.23 0.92 -7.08
CA ARG A 157 16.21 2.17 -6.29
C ARG A 157 17.32 3.15 -6.73
N ARG A 158 18.42 2.63 -7.30
CA ARG A 158 19.55 3.40 -7.84
C ARG A 158 19.16 4.38 -8.95
N ARG A 159 18.34 4.04 -9.95
CA ARG A 159 18.01 5.00 -11.03
C ARG A 159 17.20 6.20 -10.53
N PHE A 160 16.27 6.01 -9.59
CA PHE A 160 15.57 7.13 -8.93
C PHE A 160 16.47 7.93 -7.97
N VAL A 161 17.50 7.29 -7.40
CA VAL A 161 18.51 7.95 -6.56
C VAL A 161 19.54 8.72 -7.41
N GLU A 162 19.91 8.19 -8.58
CA GLU A 162 20.85 8.78 -9.54
C GLU A 162 20.21 9.92 -10.35
N SER A 163 18.92 9.80 -10.68
CA SER A 163 18.12 10.88 -11.25
C SER A 163 16.63 10.66 -10.98
N TRP A 164 16.07 11.47 -10.07
CA TRP A 164 14.63 11.50 -9.84
C TRP A 164 13.83 11.75 -11.13
N ASN A 165 14.36 12.59 -12.03
CA ASN A 165 13.67 12.96 -13.27
C ASN A 165 13.70 11.86 -14.33
N GLY A 166 14.83 11.18 -14.54
CA GLY A 166 14.93 10.14 -15.59
C GLY A 166 14.01 8.95 -15.33
N GLY A 167 13.91 8.50 -14.07
CA GLY A 167 12.97 7.42 -13.71
C GLY A 167 11.49 7.82 -13.82
N GLN A 168 11.17 9.10 -13.67
CA GLN A 168 9.81 9.64 -13.81
C GLN A 168 9.38 9.79 -15.27
N GLU A 169 10.30 10.14 -16.18
CA GLU A 169 10.03 10.27 -17.61
C GLU A 169 9.69 8.91 -18.23
N ASP A 170 10.55 7.90 -18.03
CA ASP A 170 10.35 6.53 -18.53
C ASP A 170 9.04 5.91 -18.01
N LEU A 171 8.74 6.11 -16.72
CA LEU A 171 7.50 5.62 -16.11
C LEU A 171 6.28 6.34 -16.70
N GLY A 172 6.39 7.65 -16.95
CA GLY A 172 5.35 8.45 -17.59
C GLY A 172 5.03 7.97 -19.00
N ASP A 173 6.05 7.77 -19.84
CA ASP A 173 5.86 7.29 -21.22
C ASP A 173 5.24 5.89 -21.25
N TRP A 174 5.68 5.00 -20.36
CA TRP A 174 5.05 3.68 -20.23
C TRP A 174 3.59 3.79 -19.81
N LEU A 175 3.29 4.61 -18.79
CA LEU A 175 1.91 4.83 -18.34
C LEU A 175 1.02 5.40 -19.45
N GLU A 176 1.51 6.32 -20.28
CA GLU A 176 0.77 6.86 -21.45
C GLU A 176 0.46 5.77 -22.49
N SER A 177 1.39 4.83 -22.69
CA SER A 177 1.25 3.74 -23.67
C SER A 177 0.20 2.68 -23.29
N LEU A 178 -0.16 2.60 -22.00
CA LEU A 178 -1.09 1.57 -21.51
C LEU A 178 -2.51 1.78 -22.04
N PRO A 179 -3.23 0.71 -22.42
CA PRO A 179 -4.64 0.82 -22.76
C PRO A 179 -5.46 1.27 -21.55
N LYS A 180 -6.24 2.35 -21.72
CA LYS A 180 -7.07 2.96 -20.65
C LYS A 180 -8.54 2.53 -20.76
N PRO A 181 -9.27 2.42 -19.64
CA PRO A 181 -8.77 2.51 -18.26
C PRO A 181 -7.98 1.25 -17.86
N VAL A 182 -6.99 1.41 -16.97
CA VAL A 182 -6.13 0.32 -16.49
C VAL A 182 -6.13 0.24 -14.97
N GLY A 183 -6.24 -0.97 -14.44
CA GLY A 183 -6.01 -1.28 -13.03
C GLY A 183 -4.56 -1.65 -12.79
N LEU A 184 -3.88 -0.86 -11.97
CA LEU A 184 -2.45 -1.00 -11.69
C LEU A 184 -2.23 -1.43 -10.24
N MET A 185 -1.51 -2.52 -10.04
CA MET A 185 -0.94 -2.90 -8.75
C MET A 185 0.53 -2.49 -8.69
N ALA A 186 0.90 -1.67 -7.70
CA ALA A 186 2.29 -1.42 -7.39
C ALA A 186 2.80 -2.45 -6.38
N ALA A 187 4.08 -2.79 -6.46
CA ALA A 187 4.71 -3.75 -5.57
C ALA A 187 4.58 -3.37 -4.08
N HIS A 188 4.61 -2.07 -3.77
CA HIS A 188 4.39 -1.49 -2.44
C HIS A 188 4.09 0.01 -2.55
N ASP A 189 3.71 0.65 -1.43
CA ASP A 189 3.20 2.04 -1.42
C ASP A 189 4.16 3.07 -2.02
N LEU A 190 5.47 3.00 -1.73
CA LEU A 190 6.44 3.92 -2.34
C LEU A 190 6.51 3.79 -3.87
N ARG A 191 6.26 2.60 -4.43
CA ARG A 191 6.17 2.43 -5.89
C ARG A 191 4.89 3.02 -6.44
N ALA A 192 3.78 2.86 -5.72
CA ALA A 192 2.55 3.56 -6.06
C ALA A 192 2.74 5.08 -6.04
N LEU A 193 3.53 5.64 -5.10
CA LEU A 193 3.83 7.07 -5.10
C LEU A 193 4.56 7.52 -6.38
N CYS A 194 5.53 6.72 -6.86
CA CYS A 194 6.18 7.01 -8.14
C CYS A 194 5.18 7.03 -9.30
N VAL A 195 4.23 6.09 -9.31
CA VAL A 195 3.16 6.03 -10.32
C VAL A 195 2.25 7.26 -10.25
N LEU A 196 1.79 7.63 -9.06
CA LEU A 196 0.92 8.80 -8.86
C LEU A 196 1.64 10.10 -9.28
N ASP A 197 2.93 10.25 -8.96
CA ASP A 197 3.73 11.40 -9.40
C ASP A 197 3.86 11.46 -10.93
N ALA A 198 4.14 10.32 -11.57
CA ALA A 198 4.24 10.23 -13.02
C ALA A 198 2.91 10.55 -13.71
N CYS A 199 1.80 9.99 -13.21
CA CYS A 199 0.45 10.31 -13.68
C CYS A 199 0.18 11.81 -13.60
N ARG A 200 0.46 12.44 -12.46
CA ARG A 200 0.28 13.88 -12.26
C ARG A 200 1.10 14.72 -13.23
N ARG A 201 2.37 14.36 -13.47
CA ARG A 201 3.25 15.07 -14.43
C ARG A 201 2.77 14.96 -15.87
N ARG A 202 2.14 13.83 -16.23
CA ARG A 202 1.59 13.57 -17.57
C ARG A 202 0.11 13.95 -17.72
N ASN A 203 -0.51 14.55 -16.70
CA ASN A 203 -1.95 14.81 -16.65
C ASN A 203 -2.79 13.55 -16.95
N ILE A 204 -2.35 12.39 -16.46
CA ILE A 204 -3.11 11.14 -16.52
C ILE A 204 -4.01 11.09 -15.29
N ALA A 205 -5.32 11.00 -15.53
CA ALA A 205 -6.32 10.99 -14.47
C ALA A 205 -6.24 9.71 -13.62
N VAL A 206 -6.21 9.88 -12.31
CA VAL A 206 -6.29 8.80 -11.32
C VAL A 206 -7.54 9.02 -10.47
N PRO A 207 -8.39 8.01 -10.27
CA PRO A 207 -8.42 6.66 -10.88
C PRO A 207 -8.97 6.52 -12.30
N GLU A 208 -9.52 7.56 -12.93
CA GLU A 208 -10.34 7.40 -14.15
C GLU A 208 -9.61 6.73 -15.32
N GLN A 209 -8.33 7.05 -15.53
CA GLN A 209 -7.51 6.41 -16.55
C GLN A 209 -6.61 5.34 -15.94
N VAL A 210 -6.03 5.60 -14.76
CA VAL A 210 -5.18 4.64 -14.03
C VAL A 210 -5.66 4.52 -12.61
N ALA A 211 -6.30 3.41 -12.25
CA ALA A 211 -6.60 3.08 -10.87
C ALA A 211 -5.38 2.39 -10.24
N VAL A 212 -4.94 2.85 -9.06
CA VAL A 212 -3.67 2.40 -8.44
C VAL A 212 -3.92 1.77 -7.07
N VAL A 213 -3.45 0.54 -6.88
CA VAL A 213 -3.40 -0.17 -5.59
C VAL A 213 -1.96 -0.29 -5.13
N GLY A 214 -1.67 0.13 -3.90
CA GLY A 214 -0.42 -0.10 -3.19
C GLY A 214 -0.47 -1.32 -2.25
N VAL A 215 0.63 -1.52 -1.54
CA VAL A 215 0.78 -2.57 -0.53
C VAL A 215 1.67 -2.02 0.58
N ASP A 216 1.30 -2.28 1.84
CA ASP A 216 1.91 -1.89 3.12
C ASP A 216 0.92 -1.12 4.02
N ASP A 217 0.01 -0.35 3.41
CA ASP A 217 -0.87 0.60 4.09
C ASP A 217 -0.09 1.50 5.06
N ASP A 218 1.03 2.04 4.58
CA ASP A 218 1.79 3.02 5.34
C ASP A 218 0.97 4.32 5.41
N ASP A 219 0.52 4.65 6.62
CA ASP A 219 -0.40 5.73 6.93
C ASP A 219 0.12 7.09 6.44
N VAL A 220 1.41 7.35 6.61
CA VAL A 220 2.05 8.58 6.14
C VAL A 220 2.02 8.64 4.61
N PHE A 221 2.43 7.57 3.91
CA PHE A 221 2.51 7.60 2.46
C PHE A 221 1.14 7.59 1.78
N CYS A 222 0.17 6.86 2.33
CA CYS A 222 -1.14 6.71 1.70
C CYS A 222 -1.96 7.99 1.73
N GLU A 223 -1.83 8.81 2.78
CA GLU A 223 -2.57 10.07 2.94
C GLU A 223 -1.80 11.29 2.41
N ALA A 224 -0.47 11.24 2.33
CA ALA A 224 0.35 12.37 1.88
C ALA A 224 0.29 12.63 0.35
N VAL A 225 -0.37 11.77 -0.42
CA VAL A 225 -0.48 11.88 -1.87
C VAL A 225 -1.90 12.18 -2.33
N ASP A 226 -2.02 12.90 -3.44
CA ASP A 226 -3.31 13.19 -4.08
C ASP A 226 -3.36 12.50 -5.46
N PRO A 227 -4.32 11.60 -5.70
CA PRO A 227 -5.35 11.12 -4.76
C PRO A 227 -4.80 10.17 -3.67
N PRO A 228 -5.42 10.12 -2.47
CA PRO A 228 -5.04 9.17 -1.42
C PRO A 228 -5.04 7.72 -1.91
N LEU A 229 -4.02 6.97 -1.50
CA LEU A 229 -3.67 5.66 -2.06
C LEU A 229 -4.46 4.52 -1.41
N THR A 230 -5.22 3.80 -2.23
CA THR A 230 -5.76 2.49 -1.88
C THR A 230 -4.60 1.53 -1.65
N SER A 231 -4.55 0.90 -0.48
CA SER A 231 -3.43 -0.01 -0.14
C SER A 231 -3.91 -1.24 0.61
N ILE A 232 -3.12 -2.30 0.55
CA ILE A 232 -3.37 -3.54 1.27
C ILE A 232 -2.53 -3.57 2.53
N ALA A 233 -3.19 -3.65 3.68
CA ALA A 233 -2.53 -3.73 4.97
C ALA A 233 -1.95 -5.14 5.18
N HIS A 234 -0.65 -5.18 5.44
CA HIS A 234 0.06 -6.38 5.86
C HIS A 234 -0.29 -6.78 7.31
N GLN A 235 0.12 -8.00 7.69
CA GLN A 235 0.14 -8.46 9.08
C GLN A 235 1.58 -8.65 9.58
N ALA A 236 2.42 -7.63 9.46
CA ALA A 236 3.84 -7.72 9.80
C ALA A 236 4.07 -8.06 11.29
N LYS A 237 3.22 -7.55 12.19
CA LYS A 237 3.18 -7.96 13.61
C LYS A 237 2.93 -9.46 13.77
N ALA A 238 2.03 -10.04 12.99
CA ALA A 238 1.76 -11.48 13.04
C ALA A 238 2.95 -12.29 12.48
N VAL A 239 3.60 -11.81 11.42
CA VAL A 239 4.86 -12.41 10.92
C VAL A 239 5.91 -12.47 12.03
N GLY A 240 6.13 -11.38 12.75
CA GLY A 240 7.09 -11.35 13.85
C GLY A 240 6.72 -12.25 15.03
N TYR A 241 5.44 -12.26 15.41
CA TYR A 241 4.95 -13.12 16.48
C TYR A 241 5.12 -14.60 16.14
N GLN A 242 4.73 -15.01 14.93
CA GLN A 242 4.87 -16.38 14.45
C GLN A 242 6.34 -16.77 14.23
N ALA A 243 7.20 -15.85 13.80
CA ALA A 243 8.64 -16.09 13.66
C ALA A 243 9.29 -16.38 15.04
N ALA A 244 8.92 -15.62 16.07
CA ALA A 244 9.35 -15.89 17.43
C ALA A 244 8.81 -17.22 17.96
N ALA A 245 7.53 -17.52 17.72
CA ALA A 245 6.95 -18.81 18.10
C ALA A 245 7.61 -20.01 17.40
N LEU A 246 7.97 -19.86 16.11
CA LEU A 246 8.70 -20.87 15.37
C LEU A 246 10.12 -21.04 15.93
N LEU A 247 10.83 -19.95 16.19
CA LEU A 247 12.18 -20.00 16.76
C LEU A 247 12.17 -20.68 18.14
N ASP A 248 11.20 -20.35 19.00
CA ASP A 248 11.09 -20.95 20.34
C ASP A 248 10.99 -22.47 20.31
N ARG A 249 10.16 -23.02 19.41
CA ARG A 249 10.02 -24.46 19.19
C ARG A 249 11.33 -25.09 18.69
N LEU A 250 12.00 -24.42 17.76
CA LEU A 250 13.29 -24.89 17.23
C LEU A 250 14.40 -24.88 18.30
N MET A 251 14.45 -23.87 19.17
CA MET A 251 15.38 -23.80 20.30
C MET A 251 15.15 -24.93 21.31
N LYS A 252 13.91 -25.43 21.42
CA LYS A 252 13.53 -26.59 22.24
C LYS A 252 13.80 -27.94 21.56
N GLY A 253 14.30 -27.94 20.32
CA GLY A 253 14.61 -29.16 19.57
C GLY A 253 13.39 -29.84 18.94
N GLU A 254 12.27 -29.15 18.79
CA GLU A 254 11.08 -29.71 18.13
C GLU A 254 11.30 -29.90 16.63
N GLN A 255 10.93 -31.07 16.09
CA GLN A 255 10.93 -31.32 14.66
C GLN A 255 9.70 -30.68 14.01
N THR A 256 9.91 -29.69 13.14
CA THR A 256 8.84 -29.06 12.36
C THR A 256 8.81 -29.66 10.95
N ALA A 257 7.82 -30.51 10.66
CA ALA A 257 7.63 -31.10 9.33
C ALA A 257 7.32 -30.05 8.25
N ASP A 258 6.72 -28.92 8.65
CA ASP A 258 6.45 -27.76 7.80
C ASP A 258 7.18 -26.54 8.40
N SER A 259 8.28 -26.17 7.76
CA SER A 259 9.17 -25.11 8.25
C SER A 259 8.81 -23.74 7.68
N THR A 260 7.81 -23.65 6.80
CA THR A 260 7.37 -22.40 6.16
C THR A 260 5.95 -22.04 6.57
N ILE A 261 5.76 -20.85 7.14
CA ILE A 261 4.44 -20.32 7.52
C ILE A 261 4.14 -19.09 6.65
N LEU A 262 3.01 -19.10 5.95
CA LEU A 262 2.52 -17.93 5.22
C LEU A 262 1.46 -17.20 6.04
N VAL A 263 1.66 -15.90 6.22
CA VAL A 263 0.74 -15.01 6.93
C VAL A 263 -0.08 -14.24 5.89
N PRO A 264 -1.42 -14.41 5.86
CA PRO A 264 -2.27 -13.72 4.89
C PRO A 264 -2.28 -12.20 5.13
N PRO A 265 -2.66 -11.39 4.13
CA PRO A 265 -2.92 -9.97 4.33
C PRO A 265 -4.08 -9.73 5.30
N ARG A 266 -4.14 -8.52 5.89
CA ARG A 266 -5.20 -8.15 6.83
C ARG A 266 -6.48 -7.80 6.08
N LEU A 267 -6.42 -6.72 5.30
CA LEU A 267 -7.53 -6.22 4.49
C LEU A 267 -7.02 -5.18 3.48
N LEU A 268 -7.79 -4.95 2.42
CA LEU A 268 -7.59 -3.84 1.50
C LEU A 268 -8.36 -2.62 1.98
N ILE A 269 -7.71 -1.46 2.00
CA ILE A 269 -8.28 -0.19 2.43
C ILE A 269 -8.54 0.66 1.19
N PRO A 270 -9.81 0.73 0.73
CA PRO A 270 -10.16 1.51 -0.44
C PRO A 270 -9.99 3.00 -0.14
N ARG A 271 -9.24 3.69 -1.01
CA ARG A 271 -9.12 5.15 -1.02
C ARG A 271 -9.38 5.69 -2.43
N ARG A 272 -9.17 6.99 -2.62
CA ARG A 272 -9.54 7.69 -3.85
C ARG A 272 -8.79 7.17 -5.08
N SER A 273 -7.57 6.65 -4.96
CA SER A 273 -6.79 6.11 -6.09
C SER A 273 -7.43 4.93 -6.82
N THR A 274 -8.52 4.36 -6.30
CA THR A 274 -9.34 3.34 -6.99
C THR A 274 -10.84 3.62 -6.90
N ASP A 275 -11.25 4.81 -6.44
CA ASP A 275 -12.65 5.24 -6.37
C ASP A 275 -13.19 5.54 -7.77
N THR A 276 -13.33 4.51 -8.61
CA THR A 276 -13.89 4.61 -9.95
C THR A 276 -14.69 3.35 -10.26
N ILE A 277 -15.68 3.49 -11.12
CA ILE A 277 -16.19 2.37 -11.91
C ILE A 277 -15.64 2.63 -13.30
N ALA A 278 -14.98 1.64 -13.91
CA ALA A 278 -14.46 1.77 -15.27
C ALA A 278 -15.60 2.22 -16.19
N VAL A 279 -15.49 3.45 -16.69
CA VAL A 279 -16.47 4.02 -17.60
C VAL A 279 -15.89 3.97 -19.00
N ASP A 280 -16.48 3.17 -19.88
CA ASP A 280 -16.05 3.03 -21.28
C ASP A 280 -16.31 4.31 -22.11
N ASP A 281 -16.91 5.36 -21.54
CA ASP A 281 -17.21 6.64 -22.19
C ASP A 281 -16.14 7.70 -21.81
N PRO A 282 -15.21 8.05 -22.73
CA PRO A 282 -14.13 9.00 -22.44
C PRO A 282 -14.62 10.37 -22.01
N ALA A 283 -15.80 10.80 -22.49
CA ALA A 283 -16.37 12.09 -22.09
C ALA A 283 -16.84 12.08 -20.64
N ILE A 284 -17.26 10.93 -20.10
CA ILE A 284 -17.67 10.79 -18.70
C ILE A 284 -16.45 10.67 -17.79
N ALA A 285 -15.43 9.93 -18.20
CA ALA A 285 -14.14 9.90 -17.50
C ALA A 285 -13.54 11.32 -17.37
N ALA A 286 -13.46 12.07 -18.48
CA ALA A 286 -12.98 13.46 -18.46
C ALA A 286 -13.87 14.39 -17.62
N ALA A 287 -15.19 14.14 -17.59
CA ALA A 287 -16.10 14.93 -16.76
C ALA A 287 -15.89 14.65 -15.25
N LEU A 288 -15.69 13.39 -14.86
CA LEU A 288 -15.38 13.01 -13.48
C LEU A 288 -14.05 13.62 -13.04
N GLU A 289 -13.02 13.52 -13.87
CA GLU A 289 -11.72 14.16 -13.66
C GLU A 289 -11.87 15.68 -13.49
N PHE A 290 -12.62 16.34 -14.38
CA PHE A 290 -12.84 17.78 -14.30
C PHE A 290 -13.55 18.18 -13.01
N ILE A 291 -14.56 17.41 -12.58
CA ILE A 291 -15.25 17.64 -11.31
C ILE A 291 -14.26 17.51 -10.15
N ARG A 292 -13.41 16.48 -10.13
CA ARG A 292 -12.44 16.24 -9.05
C ARG A 292 -11.46 17.37 -8.84
N HIS A 293 -10.95 17.96 -9.92
CA HIS A 293 -10.00 19.06 -9.84
C HIS A 293 -10.66 20.40 -9.52
N ASN A 294 -11.96 20.57 -9.82
CA ASN A 294 -12.62 21.87 -9.78
C ASN A 294 -13.80 21.95 -8.81
N ALA A 295 -14.13 20.88 -8.08
CA ALA A 295 -15.33 20.80 -7.23
C ALA A 295 -15.38 21.90 -6.16
N CYS A 296 -14.22 22.25 -5.59
CA CYS A 296 -14.10 23.28 -4.56
C CYS A 296 -14.14 24.71 -5.12
N ALA A 297 -14.02 24.86 -6.44
CA ALA A 297 -14.14 26.14 -7.13
C ALA A 297 -15.58 26.39 -7.61
N LYS A 298 -15.80 27.52 -8.30
CA LYS A 298 -17.08 27.85 -8.95
C LYS A 298 -17.31 26.98 -10.18
N ILE A 299 -17.82 25.77 -9.96
CA ILE A 299 -18.19 24.80 -11.00
C ILE A 299 -19.72 24.71 -11.18
N SER A 300 -20.17 24.44 -12.41
CA SER A 300 -21.57 24.14 -12.73
C SER A 300 -21.66 23.00 -13.74
N VAL A 301 -22.81 22.32 -13.80
CA VAL A 301 -23.05 21.24 -14.79
C VAL A 301 -22.92 21.74 -16.22
N SER A 302 -23.30 22.98 -16.50
CA SER A 302 -23.13 23.59 -17.83
C SER A 302 -21.65 23.85 -18.17
N LEU A 303 -20.79 24.09 -17.18
CA LEU A 303 -19.35 24.20 -17.41
C LEU A 303 -18.73 22.83 -17.72
N ILE A 304 -19.12 21.81 -16.95
CA ILE A 304 -18.67 20.42 -17.17
C ILE A 304 -19.09 19.94 -18.56
N ALA A 305 -20.35 20.15 -18.93
CA ALA A 305 -20.89 19.75 -20.23
C ALA A 305 -20.12 20.41 -21.40
N ARG A 306 -19.77 21.70 -21.27
CA ARG A 306 -18.93 22.41 -22.25
C ARG A 306 -17.51 21.85 -22.30
N HIS A 307 -16.90 21.55 -21.15
CA HIS A 307 -15.54 21.01 -21.09
C HIS A 307 -15.42 19.70 -21.88
N VAL A 308 -16.44 18.83 -21.82
CA VAL A 308 -16.45 17.53 -22.51
C VAL A 308 -17.22 17.54 -23.83
N ASN A 309 -17.56 18.72 -24.37
CA ASN A 309 -18.27 18.90 -25.64
C ASN A 309 -19.61 18.13 -25.73
N LEU A 310 -20.37 18.07 -24.63
CA LEU A 310 -21.69 17.45 -24.58
C LEU A 310 -22.79 18.46 -24.26
N ALA A 311 -24.00 18.19 -24.76
CA ALA A 311 -25.19 18.86 -24.25
C ALA A 311 -25.46 18.44 -22.80
N ARG A 312 -25.92 19.38 -21.96
CA ARG A 312 -26.19 19.13 -20.52
C ARG A 312 -27.07 17.89 -20.26
N ARG A 313 -28.19 17.76 -20.98
CA ARG A 313 -29.10 16.60 -20.83
C ARG A 313 -28.41 15.28 -21.20
N SER A 314 -27.53 15.30 -22.19
CA SER A 314 -26.75 14.12 -22.59
C SER A 314 -25.74 13.73 -21.52
N LEU A 315 -25.05 14.71 -20.92
CA LEU A 315 -24.14 14.50 -19.79
C LEU A 315 -24.88 13.86 -18.61
N GLU A 316 -25.97 14.48 -18.14
CA GLU A 316 -26.75 14.00 -17.00
C GLU A 316 -27.28 12.57 -17.23
N ARG A 317 -27.83 12.29 -18.41
CA ARG A 317 -28.32 10.94 -18.77
C ARG A 317 -27.21 9.90 -18.75
N ARG A 318 -26.03 10.22 -19.30
CA ARG A 318 -24.88 9.30 -19.34
C ARG A 318 -24.31 9.07 -17.93
N PHE A 319 -24.21 10.11 -17.10
CA PHE A 319 -23.79 10.02 -15.70
C PHE A 319 -24.69 9.07 -14.90
N THR A 320 -26.01 9.26 -14.95
CA THR A 320 -26.94 8.38 -14.22
C THR A 320 -26.84 6.93 -14.69
N ARG A 321 -26.67 6.71 -16.00
CA ARG A 321 -26.59 5.36 -16.56
C ARG A 321 -25.28 4.64 -16.24
N LEU A 322 -24.14 5.34 -16.29
CA LEU A 322 -22.81 4.73 -16.20
C LEU A 322 -22.19 4.81 -14.81
N VAL A 323 -22.50 5.86 -14.05
CA VAL A 323 -21.96 6.12 -12.71
C VAL A 323 -23.00 5.87 -11.61
N GLY A 324 -24.29 5.80 -11.96
CA GLY A 324 -25.39 5.65 -10.99
C GLY A 324 -25.70 6.93 -10.19
N LYS A 325 -25.02 8.04 -10.49
CA LYS A 325 -25.13 9.33 -9.79
C LYS A 325 -25.21 10.47 -10.78
N THR A 326 -25.82 11.58 -10.37
CA THR A 326 -25.87 12.82 -11.15
C THR A 326 -24.58 13.64 -10.99
N PRO A 327 -24.22 14.52 -11.95
CA PRO A 327 -23.06 15.40 -11.80
C PRO A 327 -23.11 16.27 -10.54
N HIS A 328 -24.31 16.70 -10.12
CA HIS A 328 -24.50 17.49 -8.90
C HIS A 328 -24.16 16.69 -7.63
N GLN A 329 -24.54 15.41 -7.57
CA GLN A 329 -24.20 14.54 -6.44
C GLN A 329 -22.70 14.33 -6.35
N ILE A 330 -22.01 14.09 -7.48
CA ILE A 330 -20.55 13.94 -7.49
C ILE A 330 -19.87 15.22 -7.01
N ILE A 331 -20.28 16.41 -7.47
CA ILE A 331 -19.73 17.69 -6.97
C ILE A 331 -19.91 17.79 -5.45
N ALA A 332 -21.09 17.46 -4.92
CA ALA A 332 -21.35 17.54 -3.49
C ALA A 332 -20.47 16.57 -2.68
N GLU A 333 -20.28 15.34 -3.17
CA GLU A 333 -19.41 14.34 -2.56
C GLU A 333 -17.94 14.78 -2.55
N GLU A 334 -17.44 15.35 -3.65
CA GLU A 334 -16.08 15.89 -3.74
C GLU A 334 -15.87 17.05 -2.75
N ARG A 335 -16.84 17.95 -2.62
CA ARG A 335 -16.79 19.05 -1.65
C ARG A 335 -16.80 18.55 -0.22
N LEU A 336 -17.69 17.60 0.10
CA LEU A 336 -17.75 16.98 1.42
C LEU A 336 -16.45 16.26 1.77
N ARG A 337 -15.83 15.56 0.81
CA ARG A 337 -14.50 14.95 1.01
C ARG A 337 -13.47 15.99 1.39
N ARG A 338 -13.38 17.11 0.66
CA ARG A 338 -12.44 18.20 0.99
C ARG A 338 -12.71 18.80 2.37
N ALA A 339 -13.98 18.98 2.73
CA ALA A 339 -14.34 19.50 4.05
C ALA A 339 -13.92 18.56 5.19
N ARG A 340 -14.12 17.24 5.03
CA ARG A 340 -13.65 16.23 6.00
C ARG A 340 -12.15 16.28 6.19
N GLN A 341 -11.39 16.33 5.08
CA GLN A 341 -9.94 16.45 5.13
C GLN A 341 -9.50 17.68 5.94
N LEU A 342 -10.07 18.85 5.63
CA LEU A 342 -9.72 20.09 6.33
C LEU A 342 -10.14 20.07 7.81
N LEU A 343 -11.18 19.33 8.19
CA LEU A 343 -11.57 19.17 9.59
C LEU A 343 -10.56 18.34 10.40
N ILE A 344 -9.96 17.33 9.75
CA ILE A 344 -8.97 16.42 10.36
C ILE A 344 -7.60 17.10 10.44
N ASP A 345 -7.13 17.68 9.32
CA ASP A 345 -5.75 18.13 9.17
C ASP A 345 -5.49 19.53 9.73
N THR A 346 -6.54 20.30 10.03
CA THR A 346 -6.40 21.73 10.34
C THR A 346 -7.32 22.18 11.48
N ASP A 347 -6.85 23.20 12.18
CA ASP A 347 -7.64 23.93 13.18
C ASP A 347 -8.47 25.07 12.57
N PHE A 348 -8.71 25.05 11.25
CA PHE A 348 -9.50 26.10 10.59
C PHE A 348 -10.93 26.18 11.13
N THR A 349 -11.46 27.41 11.11
CA THR A 349 -12.86 27.70 11.44
C THR A 349 -13.79 27.06 10.41
N LEU A 350 -15.04 26.79 10.79
CA LEU A 350 -16.01 26.17 9.89
C LEU A 350 -16.31 27.07 8.67
N GLU A 351 -16.25 28.39 8.85
CA GLU A 351 -16.34 29.39 7.78
C GLU A 351 -15.22 29.26 6.76
N GLN A 352 -13.97 29.14 7.23
CA GLN A 352 -12.81 28.92 6.35
C GLN A 352 -12.94 27.59 5.61
N ILE A 353 -13.31 26.52 6.32
CA ILE A 353 -13.48 25.19 5.72
C ILE A 353 -14.56 25.22 4.65
N ALA A 354 -15.72 25.83 4.92
CA ALA A 354 -16.80 25.97 3.94
C ALA A 354 -16.34 26.71 2.68
N ALA A 355 -15.61 27.82 2.84
CA ALA A 355 -15.07 28.58 1.72
C ALA A 355 -14.06 27.76 0.89
N MET A 356 -13.13 27.07 1.56
CA MET A 356 -12.08 26.27 0.90
C MET A 356 -12.59 24.99 0.24
N SER A 357 -13.70 24.44 0.72
CA SER A 357 -14.33 23.24 0.18
C SER A 357 -15.48 23.54 -0.79
N GLY A 358 -15.76 24.81 -1.09
CA GLY A 358 -16.75 25.22 -2.09
C GLY A 358 -18.21 25.18 -1.62
N PHE A 359 -18.47 25.17 -0.31
CA PHE A 359 -19.81 25.34 0.26
C PHE A 359 -20.18 26.83 0.34
N SER A 360 -21.47 27.14 0.22
CA SER A 360 -21.98 28.51 0.25
C SER A 360 -21.95 29.14 1.64
N SER A 361 -21.97 28.34 2.72
CA SER A 361 -21.94 28.81 4.10
C SER A 361 -21.51 27.69 5.07
N ALA A 362 -20.98 28.09 6.23
CA ALA A 362 -20.68 27.19 7.35
C ALA A 362 -21.93 26.45 7.84
N ALA A 363 -23.09 27.12 7.89
CA ALA A 363 -24.35 26.51 8.28
C ALA A 363 -24.74 25.36 7.35
N TYR A 364 -24.65 25.55 6.03
CA TYR A 364 -24.94 24.49 5.07
C TYR A 364 -23.94 23.34 5.16
N LEU A 365 -22.64 23.64 5.31
CA LEU A 365 -21.62 22.62 5.56
C LEU A 365 -21.94 21.78 6.81
N SER A 366 -22.33 22.44 7.92
CA SER A 366 -22.68 21.75 9.16
C SER A 366 -23.86 20.79 8.99
N VAL A 367 -24.87 21.18 8.21
CA VAL A 367 -26.04 20.32 7.94
C VAL A 367 -25.60 19.10 7.14
N ILE A 368 -24.80 19.28 6.09
CA ILE A 368 -24.34 18.18 5.23
C ILE A 368 -23.45 17.20 6.01
N ILE A 369 -22.52 17.69 6.83
CA ILE A 369 -21.71 16.82 7.70
C ILE A 369 -22.61 16.04 8.66
N LYS A 370 -23.55 16.70 9.33
CA LYS A 370 -24.45 16.02 10.27
C LYS A 370 -25.30 14.94 9.59
N GLN A 371 -25.73 15.17 8.36
CA GLN A 371 -26.49 14.20 7.58
C GLN A 371 -25.66 12.97 7.17
N HIS A 372 -24.38 13.17 6.82
CA HIS A 372 -23.52 12.08 6.34
C HIS A 372 -22.78 11.34 7.45
N GLU A 373 -22.29 12.06 8.46
CA GLU A 373 -21.40 11.52 9.51
C GLU A 373 -22.13 11.27 10.83
N ASN A 374 -23.44 11.55 10.89
CA ASN A 374 -24.28 11.41 12.09
C ASN A 374 -23.73 12.11 13.34
N CYS A 375 -22.89 13.13 13.17
CA CYS A 375 -22.33 13.96 14.24
C CYS A 375 -22.06 15.38 13.75
N THR A 376 -21.85 16.33 14.65
CA THR A 376 -21.51 17.72 14.32
C THR A 376 -20.07 17.83 13.80
N PRO A 377 -19.71 18.88 13.05
CA PRO A 377 -18.33 19.09 12.59
C PRO A 377 -17.29 19.11 13.71
N THR A 378 -17.66 19.65 14.88
CA THR A 378 -16.80 19.67 16.07
C THR A 378 -16.59 18.28 16.65
N GLU A 379 -17.67 17.49 16.79
CA GLU A 379 -17.57 16.09 17.25
C GLU A 379 -16.79 15.23 16.26
N PHE A 380 -16.98 15.45 14.95
CA PHE A 380 -16.22 14.77 13.92
C PHE A 380 -14.72 15.04 14.07
N ARG A 381 -14.32 16.31 14.23
CA ARG A 381 -12.93 16.71 14.48
C ARG A 381 -12.35 16.02 15.71
N LEU A 382 -13.08 16.00 16.84
CA LEU A 382 -12.62 15.35 18.07
C LEU A 382 -12.46 13.84 17.93
N LYS A 383 -13.37 13.17 17.21
CA LYS A 383 -13.29 11.72 16.97
C LYS A 383 -12.13 11.31 16.09
N SER A 384 -11.71 12.17 15.16
CA SER A 384 -10.63 11.87 14.21
C SER A 384 -9.23 12.17 14.74
N GLN A 385 -9.11 12.81 15.90
CA GLN A 385 -7.83 13.09 16.57
C GLN A 385 -7.41 11.98 17.56
N HIS A 386 -8.24 10.95 17.73
CA HIS A 386 -8.04 9.80 18.60
C HIS A 386 -8.11 8.51 17.77
#